data_AF-A0A2I0TYY4-F1
#
_entry.id   AF-A0A2I0TYY4-F1
#
_cell.length_a   1.000
_cell.length_b   1.000
_cell.length_c   1.000
_cell.angle_alpha   90.00
_cell.angle_beta   90.00
_cell.angle_gamma   90.00
#
_symmetry.space_group_name_H-M   'P 1'
#
loop_
_entity.id
_entity.type
_entity.pdbx_description
1 polymer ?
#
loop_
_entity_poly.entity_id
_entity_poly.type
_entity_poly.pdbx_seq_one_letter_code
_entity_poly.pdbx_strand_id
1 'polypeptide(L)'
;MLCFLHHPEDNLMISQEASLLQTLCTGSYLDVQKTAFWLQELMTAASIALLEDVPCRLTLLPSTHFCKFKLTNSTKTSLCVELVLAVQEGNAFATME
;
A
#
# COMPACT_ATOMS: atom_id res chain seq x y z
N MET A 1 -2.94 -8.08 12.08
CA MET A 1 -2.89 -6.99 13.08
C MET A 1 -4.29 -6.48 13.34
N LEU A 2 -4.68 -6.19 14.59
CA LEU A 2 -6.00 -5.60 14.88
C LEU A 2 -6.06 -4.16 14.33
N CYS A 3 -7.14 -3.83 13.63
CA CYS A 3 -7.35 -2.50 13.08
C CYS A 3 -7.87 -1.57 14.18
N PHE A 4 -7.21 -0.44 14.38
CA PHE A 4 -7.60 0.59 15.36
C PHE A 4 -8.98 1.21 15.10
N LEU A 5 -9.53 1.05 13.89
CA LEU A 5 -10.87 1.54 13.54
C LEU A 5 -12.00 0.59 13.94
N HIS A 6 -11.71 -0.69 14.15
CA HIS A 6 -12.74 -1.66 14.50
C HIS A 6 -12.70 -1.91 16.00
N HIS A 7 -13.50 -1.14 16.75
CA HIS A 7 -13.86 -1.60 18.09
C HIS A 7 -14.65 -2.91 17.93
N PRO A 8 -14.41 -3.93 18.77
CA PRO A 8 -15.14 -5.20 18.68
C PRO A 8 -16.67 -5.05 18.79
N GLU A 9 -17.14 -3.90 19.29
CA GLU A 9 -18.54 -3.54 19.50
C GLU A 9 -19.15 -2.74 18.33
N ASP A 10 -18.36 -2.23 17.38
CA ASP A 10 -18.78 -1.28 16.34
C ASP A 10 -19.34 -1.92 15.05
N ASN A 11 -19.94 -3.10 15.14
CA ASN A 11 -20.61 -3.77 14.01
C ASN A 11 -21.88 -3.03 13.49
N LEU A 12 -22.07 -1.74 13.79
CA LEU A 12 -23.38 -1.08 13.72
C LEU A 12 -23.51 0.22 12.90
N MET A 13 -22.50 0.72 12.19
CA MET A 13 -22.71 1.94 11.36
C MET A 13 -22.04 1.86 9.98
N ILE A 14 -22.76 1.25 9.03
CA ILE A 14 -22.47 1.29 7.59
C ILE A 14 -23.26 2.46 6.99
N SER A 15 -22.73 3.68 7.04
CA SER A 15 -23.33 4.81 6.29
C SER A 15 -22.39 5.99 5.96
N GLN A 16 -21.09 5.88 6.19
CA GLN A 16 -20.11 6.88 5.71
C GLN A 16 -19.25 6.27 4.60
N GLU A 17 -18.70 7.11 3.71
CA GLU A 17 -17.68 6.68 2.74
C GLU A 17 -16.68 5.77 3.45
N ALA A 18 -16.59 4.52 2.97
CA ALA A 18 -15.82 3.51 3.67
C ALA A 18 -14.38 4.02 3.79
N SER A 19 -13.92 4.23 5.03
CA SER A 19 -12.54 4.65 5.26
C SER A 19 -11.60 3.67 4.55
N LEU A 20 -10.45 4.14 4.07
CA LEU A 20 -9.47 3.26 3.40
C LEU A 20 -9.22 2.00 4.24
N LEU A 21 -9.04 2.16 5.55
CA LEU A 21 -8.82 1.04 6.46
C LEU A 21 -10.01 0.04 6.50
N GLN A 22 -11.26 0.47 6.35
CA GLN A 22 -12.40 -0.45 6.25
C GLN A 22 -12.33 -1.35 5.01
N THR A 23 -11.86 -0.83 3.87
CA THR A 23 -11.71 -1.63 2.64
C THR A 23 -10.52 -2.59 2.71
N LEU A 24 -9.50 -2.24 3.51
CA LEU A 24 -8.29 -3.03 3.72
C LEU A 24 -8.41 -4.06 4.86
N CYS A 25 -9.51 -4.05 5.61
CA CYS A 25 -9.71 -5.01 6.69
C CYS A 25 -10.49 -6.26 6.25
N THR A 26 -10.29 -7.33 7.00
CA THR A 26 -11.14 -8.53 7.01
C THR A 26 -11.58 -8.74 8.45
N GLY A 27 -12.83 -8.34 8.75
CA GLY A 27 -13.31 -8.19 10.12
C GLY A 27 -12.52 -7.12 10.87
N SER A 28 -12.14 -7.40 12.12
CA SER A 28 -11.34 -6.49 12.95
C SER A 28 -9.84 -6.49 12.65
N TYR A 29 -9.38 -7.22 11.64
CA TYR A 29 -7.97 -7.34 11.31
C TYR A 29 -7.64 -6.63 10.00
N LEU A 30 -6.51 -5.91 9.98
CA LEU A 30 -5.94 -5.40 8.74
C LEU A 30 -5.44 -6.59 7.90
N ASP A 31 -5.92 -6.68 6.67
CA ASP A 31 -5.64 -7.77 5.75
C ASP A 31 -4.39 -7.44 4.92
N VAL A 32 -3.35 -8.25 5.09
CA VAL A 32 -2.05 -8.02 4.45
C VAL A 32 -2.16 -8.05 2.93
N GLN A 33 -2.96 -8.97 2.37
CA GLN A 33 -3.08 -9.11 0.92
C GLN A 33 -3.85 -7.95 0.30
N LYS A 34 -4.97 -7.53 0.92
CA LYS A 34 -5.72 -6.35 0.44
C LYS A 34 -4.88 -5.09 0.51
N THR A 35 -4.11 -4.92 1.59
CA THR A 35 -3.23 -3.76 1.78
C THR A 35 -2.09 -3.75 0.75
N ALA A 36 -1.45 -4.90 0.50
CA ALA A 36 -0.41 -5.02 -0.52
C ALA A 36 -0.95 -4.74 -1.92
N PHE A 37 -2.12 -5.29 -2.27
CA PHE A 37 -2.78 -5.03 -3.56
C PHE A 37 -3.15 -3.57 -3.74
N TRP A 38 -3.74 -2.94 -2.72
CA TRP A 38 -4.05 -1.51 -2.74
C TRP A 38 -2.81 -0.64 -2.99
N LEU A 39 -1.68 -0.96 -2.34
CA LEU A 39 -0.43 -0.22 -2.57
C LEU A 39 0.08 -0.41 -4.00
N GLN A 40 -0.02 -1.62 -4.56
CA GLN A 40 0.36 -1.89 -5.95
C GLN A 40 -0.49 -1.10 -6.95
N GLU A 41 -1.80 -1.02 -6.74
CA GLU A 41 -2.72 -0.22 -7.56
C GLU A 41 -2.39 1.28 -7.45
N LEU A 42 -2.16 1.79 -6.23
CA LEU A 42 -1.77 3.19 -6.01
C LEU A 42 -0.47 3.53 -6.74
N MET A 43 0.53 2.66 -6.66
CA MET A 43 1.81 2.84 -7.34
C MET A 43 1.69 2.74 -8.86
N THR A 44 0.77 1.91 -9.36
CA THR A 44 0.44 1.83 -10.78
C THR A 44 -0.17 3.14 -11.27
N ALA A 45 -1.15 3.68 -10.55
CA ALA A 45 -1.75 4.98 -10.86
C ALA A 45 -0.71 6.11 -10.81
N ALA A 46 0.14 6.13 -9.78
CA ALA A 46 1.23 7.09 -9.66
C ALA A 46 2.25 6.97 -10.81
N SER A 47 2.54 5.75 -11.27
CA SER A 47 3.44 5.52 -12.41
C SER A 47 2.93 6.17 -13.70
N ILE A 48 1.61 6.21 -13.88
CA ILE A 48 0.96 6.84 -15.04
C ILE A 48 0.98 8.36 -14.88
N ALA A 49 0.69 8.87 -13.68
CA ALA A 49 0.62 10.31 -13.40
C ALA A 49 1.98 11.02 -13.43
N LEU A 50 3.07 10.33 -13.06
CA LEU A 50 4.41 10.94 -12.97
C LEU A 50 5.06 11.22 -14.34
N LEU A 51 4.44 10.78 -15.44
CA LEU A 51 5.04 10.78 -16.78
C LEU A 51 5.11 12.15 -17.47
N GLU A 52 4.53 13.22 -16.94
CA GLU A 52 4.51 14.51 -17.66
C GLU A 52 5.77 15.38 -17.46
N ASP A 53 6.48 15.27 -16.32
CA ASP A 53 7.54 16.25 -15.97
C ASP A 53 8.90 15.63 -15.55
N VAL A 54 8.97 14.30 -15.38
CA VAL A 54 10.17 13.62 -14.88
C VAL A 54 10.77 12.70 -15.95
N PRO A 55 12.08 12.78 -16.27
CA PRO A 55 12.74 11.91 -17.26
C PRO A 55 12.96 10.48 -16.76
N CYS A 56 12.11 10.00 -15.85
CA CYS A 56 12.20 8.72 -15.18
C CYS A 56 10.92 7.90 -15.42
N ARG A 57 11.08 6.71 -15.97
CA ARG A 57 10.00 5.73 -16.09
C ARG A 57 9.91 4.87 -14.83
N LEU A 58 8.73 4.82 -14.24
CA LEU A 58 8.41 3.90 -13.15
C LEU A 58 7.82 2.61 -13.74
N THR A 59 8.27 1.44 -13.27
CA THR A 59 7.78 0.12 -13.71
C THR A 59 7.56 -0.78 -12.50
N LEU A 60 6.33 -1.23 -12.28
CA LEU A 60 6.01 -2.16 -11.20
C LEU A 60 6.62 -3.54 -11.49
N LEU A 61 7.15 -4.20 -10.45
CA LEU A 61 7.69 -5.55 -10.50
C LEU A 61 6.79 -6.50 -9.69
N PRO A 62 6.63 -7.76 -10.13
CA PRO A 62 5.81 -8.74 -9.42
C PRO A 62 6.37 -8.99 -8.02
N SER A 63 5.49 -8.97 -7.02
CA SER A 63 5.83 -9.23 -5.62
C SER A 63 4.56 -9.58 -4.84
N THR A 64 4.69 -10.48 -3.87
CA THR A 64 3.56 -11.00 -3.07
C THR A 64 3.38 -10.32 -1.72
N HIS A 65 4.47 -9.83 -1.11
CA HIS A 65 4.47 -9.22 0.24
C HIS A 65 4.80 -7.73 0.24
N PHE A 66 5.41 -7.23 -0.83
CA PHE A 66 5.91 -5.86 -0.92
C PHE A 66 5.50 -5.21 -2.24
N CYS A 67 5.53 -3.88 -2.29
CA CYS A 67 5.43 -3.19 -3.58
C CYS A 67 6.85 -2.95 -4.11
N LYS A 68 7.21 -3.65 -5.17
CA LYS A 68 8.52 -3.52 -5.82
C LYS A 68 8.38 -2.76 -7.12
N PHE A 69 9.25 -1.79 -7.37
CA PHE A 69 9.27 -1.07 -8.63
C PHE A 69 10.67 -0.68 -9.07
N LYS A 70 10.81 -0.45 -10.37
CA LYS A 70 12.04 -0.02 -11.02
C LYS A 70 11.85 1.39 -11.56
N LEU A 71 12.72 2.30 -11.13
CA LEU A 71 12.89 3.61 -11.72
C LEU A 71 13.97 3.52 -12.78
N THR A 72 13.67 3.92 -14.02
CA THR A 72 14.65 3.97 -15.11
C THR A 72 14.73 5.39 -15.63
N ASN A 73 15.90 6.02 -15.56
CA ASN A 73 16.07 7.38 -16.08
C ASN A 73 16.43 7.39 -17.59
N SER A 74 16.53 8.58 -18.15
CA SER A 74 16.89 8.82 -19.56
C SER A 74 18.25 8.22 -19.97
N THR A 75 19.20 8.09 -19.04
CA THR A 75 20.51 7.47 -19.28
C THR A 75 20.49 5.95 -19.16
N LYS A 76 19.29 5.34 -19.07
CA LYS A 76 19.05 3.90 -18.91
C LYS A 76 19.61 3.29 -17.62
N THR A 77 20.04 4.11 -16.66
CA THR A 77 20.38 3.62 -15.33
C THR A 77 19.08 3.31 -14.59
N SER A 78 19.06 2.18 -13.87
CA SER A 78 17.88 1.73 -13.16
C SER A 78 18.12 1.58 -11.67
N LEU A 79 17.19 2.08 -10.87
CA LEU A 79 17.11 1.87 -9.43
C LEU A 79 15.91 0.98 -9.13
N CYS A 80 16.13 -0.10 -8.38
CA CYS A 80 15.05 -0.93 -7.84
C CYS A 80 14.74 -0.46 -6.42
N VAL A 81 13.46 -0.25 -6.13
CA VAL A 81 12.96 0.15 -4.81
C VAL A 81 11.94 -0.88 -4.33
N GLU A 82 12.06 -1.27 -3.07
CA GLU A 82 11.12 -2.15 -2.38
C GLU A 82 10.44 -1.35 -1.27
N LEU A 83 9.12 -1.19 -1.38
CA LEU A 83 8.28 -0.57 -0.38
C LEU A 83 7.68 -1.67 0.48
N VAL A 84 8.00 -1.62 1.77
CA VAL A 84 7.43 -2.47 2.81
C VAL A 84 6.42 -1.66 3.60
N LEU A 85 5.22 -2.20 3.75
CA LEU A 85 4.23 -1.62 4.64
C LEU A 85 4.51 -2.06 6.07
N ALA A 86 4.50 -1.09 6.98
CA ALA A 86 4.60 -1.33 8.40
C ALA A 86 3.51 -0.54 9.13
N VAL A 87 3.00 -1.12 10.21
CA VAL A 87 2.04 -0.47 11.07
C VAL A 87 2.74 -0.11 12.38
N GLN A 88 2.51 1.11 12.85
CA GLN A 88 3.01 1.54 14.14
C GLN A 88 2.09 1.03 15.25
N GLU A 89 2.67 0.32 16.22
CA GLU A 89 2.02 -0.14 17.44
C GLU A 89 2.75 0.46 18.65
N GLY A 90 2.21 1.57 19.17
CA GLY A 90 2.89 2.36 20.20
C GLY A 90 4.24 2.89 19.71
N ASN A 91 5.34 2.40 20.30
CA ASN A 91 6.71 2.78 19.95
C ASN A 91 7.42 1.77 19.03
N ALA A 92 6.73 0.71 18.60
CA ALA A 92 7.28 -0.31 17.69
C ALA A 92 6.63 -0.21 16.31
N PHE A 93 7.36 -0.67 15.28
CA PHE A 93 6.82 -0.87 13.94
C PHE A 93 6.79 -2.37 13.64
N ALA A 94 5.63 -2.88 13.24
CA ALA A 94 5.46 -4.24 12.76
C ALA A 94 5.38 -4.22 11.24
N THR A 95 6.27 -4.94 10.57
CA THR A 95 6.18 -5.16 9.11
C THR A 95 5.00 -6.07 8.79
N MET A 96 4.34 -5.82 7.66
CA MET A 96 3.23 -6.63 7.17
C MET A 96 3.74 -7.82 6.34
N GLU A 97 4.66 -8.62 6.89
CA GLU A 97 5.22 -9.83 6.25
C GLU A 97 4.36 -11.07 6.47
#